data_AF-A0A956TMS8-F1
#
_entry.id   AF-A0A956TMS8-F1
#
_cell.length_a   1.000
_cell.length_b   1.000
_cell.length_c   1.000
_cell.angle_alpha   90.00
_cell.angle_beta   90.00
_cell.angle_gamma   90.00
#
_symmetry.space_group_name_H-M   'P 1'
#
loop_
_entity.id
_entity.type
_entity.pdbx_description
1 polymer ?
#
loop_
_entity_poly.entity_id
_entity_poly.type
_entity_poly.pdbx_seq_one_letter_code
_entity_poly.pdbx_strand_id
1 'polypeptide(L)'
;MEAPLTGDMKIKAALGLVATPFVYGVPIFVAAGSIDYWQGWVSLVVYCLCIVFHSLYLLKDPELLERRMRAGPTREKRPVQRLVMLLIILAFITMVVGSGIEHRFRSYQAPAMVCLAGDLMVVLAFVIFHLVFKENRFASSTVEIAEGQKVIDSGLYSLVRHPMYVGASILTLGLPLSLGSLRCALLAVLLLPLLVWRIVDEERLLLEELPGYDRYCKKVRWRLVPWLF
;
A
#
# COMPACT_ATOMS: atom_id res chain seq x y z
N MET A 1 -11.43 0.32 -27.34
CA MET A 1 -10.11 -0.03 -27.89
C MET A 1 -9.11 0.37 -26.81
N GLU A 2 -8.51 -0.59 -26.12
CA GLU A 2 -7.57 -0.30 -25.03
C GLU A 2 -6.36 0.45 -25.59
N ALA A 3 -6.00 1.58 -24.97
CA ALA A 3 -4.86 2.37 -25.41
C ALA A 3 -3.58 1.52 -25.28
N PRO A 4 -2.72 1.42 -26.31
CA PRO A 4 -1.53 0.58 -26.25
C PRO A 4 -0.53 1.11 -25.21
N LEU A 5 0.18 0.19 -24.56
CA LEU A 5 1.22 0.52 -23.58
C LEU A 5 2.36 1.31 -24.25
N THR A 6 2.56 2.57 -23.85
CA THR A 6 3.59 3.43 -24.44
C THR A 6 5.00 2.99 -24.05
N GLY A 7 6.00 3.29 -24.88
CA GLY A 7 7.42 2.99 -24.59
C GLY A 7 7.89 3.61 -23.27
N ASP A 8 7.49 4.86 -23.01
CA ASP A 8 7.81 5.59 -21.78
C ASP A 8 7.25 4.91 -20.52
N MET A 9 6.04 4.36 -20.60
CA MET A 9 5.43 3.64 -19.48
C MET A 9 6.19 2.36 -19.14
N LYS A 10 6.62 1.60 -20.16
CA LYS A 10 7.46 0.40 -19.98
C LYS A 10 8.79 0.76 -19.32
N ILE A 11 9.45 1.82 -19.80
CA ILE A 11 10.73 2.29 -19.24
C ILE A 11 10.56 2.71 -17.78
N LYS A 12 9.56 3.53 -17.47
CA LYS A 12 9.32 3.97 -16.09
C LYS A 12 8.94 2.82 -15.16
N ALA A 13 8.14 1.85 -15.62
CA ALA A 13 7.82 0.65 -14.84
C ALA A 13 9.09 -0.19 -14.57
N ALA A 14 9.92 -0.40 -15.59
CA ALA A 14 11.19 -1.11 -15.44
C ALA A 14 12.16 -0.38 -14.50
N LEU A 15 12.30 0.95 -14.62
CA LEU A 15 13.09 1.77 -13.71
C LEU A 15 12.58 1.69 -12.27
N GLY A 16 11.26 1.71 -12.06
CA GLY A 16 10.65 1.52 -10.75
C GLY A 16 11.00 0.15 -10.14
N LEU A 17 10.93 -0.92 -10.94
CA LEU A 17 11.33 -2.26 -10.50
C LEU A 17 12.80 -2.34 -10.12
N VAL A 18 13.69 -1.75 -10.92
CA VAL A 18 15.13 -1.69 -10.62
C VAL A 18 15.41 -0.85 -9.37
N ALA A 19 14.68 0.26 -9.19
CA ALA A 19 14.88 1.15 -8.04
C ALA A 19 14.33 0.58 -6.72
N THR A 20 13.28 -0.24 -6.76
CA THR A 20 12.60 -0.82 -5.58
C THR A 20 13.57 -1.45 -4.56
N PRO A 21 14.48 -2.37 -4.94
CA PRO A 21 15.39 -2.98 -3.97
C PRO A 21 16.34 -1.96 -3.32
N PHE A 22 16.69 -0.88 -4.02
CA PHE A 22 17.54 0.17 -3.45
C PHE A 22 16.74 1.07 -2.51
N VAL A 23 15.55 1.51 -2.92
CA VAL A 23 14.69 2.39 -2.11
C VAL A 23 14.25 1.72 -0.81
N TYR A 24 13.95 0.42 -0.85
CA TYR A 24 13.57 -0.33 0.35
C TYR A 24 14.77 -0.91 1.10
N GLY A 25 15.71 -1.53 0.40
CA GLY A 25 16.84 -2.25 1.00
C GLY A 25 17.95 -1.36 1.57
N VAL A 26 18.35 -0.30 0.87
CA VAL A 26 19.46 0.57 1.34
C VAL A 26 19.16 1.16 2.72
N PRO A 27 17.98 1.76 2.98
CA PRO A 27 17.67 2.27 4.31
C PRO A 27 17.74 1.21 5.41
N ILE A 28 17.31 -0.03 5.14
CA ILE A 28 17.35 -1.15 6.11
C ILE A 28 18.79 -1.42 6.53
N PHE A 29 19.68 -1.69 5.57
CA PHE A 29 21.04 -2.12 5.88
C PHE A 29 21.94 -0.97 6.34
N VAL A 30 21.72 0.25 5.82
CA VAL A 30 22.42 1.45 6.31
C VAL A 30 22.05 1.74 7.76
N ALA A 31 20.76 1.69 8.10
CA ALA A 31 20.29 1.88 9.48
C ALA A 31 20.78 0.76 10.41
N ALA A 32 20.76 -0.49 9.94
CA ALA A 32 21.32 -1.64 10.63
C ALA A 32 22.84 -1.56 10.86
N GLY A 33 23.56 -0.85 9.99
CA GLY A 33 25.03 -0.80 10.02
C GLY A 33 25.69 -2.16 9.78
N SER A 34 24.94 -3.14 9.25
CA SER A 34 25.38 -4.50 9.01
C SER A 34 24.52 -5.14 7.91
N ILE A 35 25.13 -6.00 7.10
CA ILE A 35 24.44 -6.89 6.16
C ILE A 35 24.08 -8.24 6.79
N ASP A 36 24.62 -8.52 7.98
CA ASP A 36 24.23 -9.67 8.82
C ASP A 36 22.91 -9.36 9.52
N TYR A 37 21.86 -9.31 8.72
CA TYR A 37 20.49 -9.01 9.12
C TYR A 37 19.52 -9.80 8.24
N TRP A 38 19.35 -11.08 8.58
CA TRP A 38 18.59 -12.03 7.76
C TRP A 38 17.14 -11.60 7.55
N GLN A 39 16.51 -10.97 8.56
CA GLN A 39 15.16 -10.43 8.48
C GLN A 39 15.06 -9.37 7.37
N GLY A 40 16.07 -8.49 7.29
CA GLY A 40 16.17 -7.49 6.23
C GLY A 40 16.24 -8.11 4.84
N TRP A 41 17.02 -9.19 4.68
CA TRP A 41 17.11 -9.91 3.40
C TRP A 41 15.82 -10.62 3.01
N VAL A 42 15.20 -11.35 3.94
CA VAL A 42 13.93 -12.05 3.67
C VAL A 42 12.84 -11.05 3.30
N SER A 43 12.67 -10.00 4.10
CA SER A 43 11.68 -8.95 3.84
C SER A 43 11.93 -8.25 2.50
N LEU A 44 13.18 -7.95 2.16
CA LEU A 44 13.55 -7.36 0.88
C LEU A 44 13.17 -8.28 -0.30
N VAL A 45 13.52 -9.57 -0.23
CA VAL A 45 13.21 -10.54 -1.29
C VAL A 45 11.70 -10.70 -1.44
N VAL A 46 10.97 -10.90 -0.34
CA VAL A 46 9.51 -11.04 -0.35
C VAL A 46 8.85 -9.80 -0.95
N TYR A 47 9.22 -8.60 -0.48
CA TYR A 47 8.68 -7.35 -0.99
C TYR A 47 8.97 -7.16 -2.49
N CYS A 48 10.20 -7.43 -2.93
CA CYS A 48 10.58 -7.35 -4.34
C CYS A 48 9.81 -8.35 -5.21
N LEU A 49 9.64 -9.60 -4.79
CA LEU A 49 8.87 -10.61 -5.53
C LEU A 49 7.41 -10.19 -5.67
N CYS A 50 6.80 -9.68 -4.61
CA CYS A 50 5.44 -9.14 -4.64
C CYS A 50 5.31 -7.95 -5.61
N ILE A 51 6.26 -7.01 -5.56
CA ILE A 51 6.28 -5.84 -6.47
C ILE A 51 6.43 -6.29 -7.93
N VAL A 52 7.36 -7.21 -8.22
CA VAL A 52 7.55 -7.75 -9.58
C VAL A 52 6.26 -8.41 -10.07
N PHE A 53 5.64 -9.28 -9.26
CA PHE A 53 4.38 -9.93 -9.62
C PHE A 53 3.28 -8.93 -9.95
N HIS A 54 3.10 -7.90 -9.13
CA HIS A 54 2.11 -6.84 -9.36
C HIS A 54 2.42 -6.00 -10.59
N SER A 55 3.67 -5.59 -10.78
CA SER A 55 4.07 -4.81 -11.95
C SER A 55 3.81 -5.59 -13.23
N LEU A 56 4.16 -6.88 -13.28
CA LEU A 56 3.88 -7.75 -14.44
C LEU A 56 2.38 -7.86 -14.74
N TYR A 57 1.53 -7.90 -13.70
CA TYR A 57 0.09 -7.87 -13.89
C TYR A 57 -0.40 -6.54 -14.47
N LEU A 58 0.06 -5.41 -13.92
CA LEU A 58 -0.35 -4.07 -14.34
C LEU A 58 0.07 -3.74 -15.78
N LEU A 59 1.11 -4.37 -16.34
CA LEU A 59 1.48 -4.21 -17.75
C LEU A 59 0.37 -4.65 -18.72
N LYS A 60 -0.63 -5.43 -18.26
CA LYS A 60 -1.78 -5.87 -19.06
C LYS A 60 -2.86 -4.79 -19.18
N ASP A 61 -2.92 -3.82 -18.28
CA ASP A 61 -3.89 -2.72 -18.28
C ASP A 61 -3.16 -1.37 -18.23
N PRO A 62 -2.88 -0.76 -19.40
CA PRO A 62 -2.13 0.49 -19.50
C PRO A 62 -2.77 1.65 -18.73
N GLU A 63 -4.10 1.76 -18.73
CA GLU A 63 -4.79 2.85 -18.04
C GLU A 63 -4.68 2.69 -16.52
N LEU A 64 -4.87 1.48 -16.01
CA LEU A 64 -4.67 1.18 -14.59
C LEU A 64 -3.21 1.42 -14.18
N LEU A 65 -2.24 0.97 -14.99
CA LEU A 65 -0.83 1.21 -14.72
C LEU A 65 -0.53 2.71 -14.65
N GLU A 66 -1.02 3.51 -15.61
CA GLU A 66 -0.80 4.95 -15.63
C GLU A 66 -1.34 5.63 -14.36
N ARG A 67 -2.57 5.28 -13.96
CA ARG A 67 -3.19 5.80 -12.72
C ARG A 67 -2.37 5.45 -11.49
N ARG A 68 -1.85 4.21 -11.42
CA ARG A 68 -1.01 3.76 -10.29
C ARG A 68 0.36 4.45 -10.27
N MET A 69 0.91 4.78 -11.44
CA MET A 69 2.16 5.52 -11.57
C MET A 69 2.04 7.01 -11.22
N ARG A 70 0.84 7.59 -11.28
CA ARG A 70 0.56 8.95 -10.81
C ARG A 70 0.46 9.00 -9.28
N ALA A 71 1.44 8.42 -8.59
CA ALA A 71 1.56 8.47 -7.15
C ALA A 71 2.40 9.67 -6.69
N GLY A 72 2.14 10.14 -5.47
CA GLY A 72 2.98 11.12 -4.78
C GLY A 72 2.20 12.31 -4.24
N PRO A 73 2.72 12.99 -3.20
CA PRO A 73 2.02 14.10 -2.55
C PRO A 73 1.79 15.29 -3.49
N THR A 74 2.65 15.46 -4.50
CA THR A 74 2.52 16.52 -5.52
C THR A 74 1.38 16.26 -6.50
N ARG A 75 0.93 15.01 -6.63
CA ARG A 75 -0.21 14.62 -7.49
C ARG A 75 -1.54 14.73 -6.78
N GLU A 76 -1.52 14.70 -5.44
CA GLU A 76 -2.71 14.82 -4.63
C GLU A 76 -3.22 16.27 -4.62
N LYS A 77 -4.43 16.48 -5.13
CA LYS A 77 -5.03 17.83 -5.28
C LYS A 77 -5.52 18.37 -3.94
N ARG A 78 -6.03 17.48 -3.08
CA ARG A 78 -6.62 17.85 -1.79
C ARG A 78 -5.52 18.03 -0.73
N PRO A 79 -5.46 19.18 -0.03
CA PRO A 79 -4.39 19.45 0.93
C PRO A 79 -4.38 18.47 2.11
N VAL A 80 -5.56 18.05 2.56
CA VAL A 80 -5.71 17.02 3.61
C VAL A 80 -5.10 15.70 3.18
N GLN A 81 -5.46 15.21 1.99
CA GLN A 81 -4.93 13.96 1.45
C GLN A 81 -3.42 14.03 1.21
N ARG A 82 -2.91 15.19 0.78
CA ARG A 82 -1.49 15.44 0.62
C ARG A 82 -0.75 15.33 1.96
N LEU A 83 -1.29 15.94 3.01
CA LEU A 83 -0.72 15.84 4.36
C LEU A 83 -0.72 14.40 4.87
N VAL A 84 -1.84 13.69 4.71
CA VAL A 84 -1.93 12.26 5.07
C VAL A 84 -0.87 11.44 4.34
N MET A 85 -0.71 11.66 3.04
CA MET A 85 0.29 10.94 2.24
C MET A 85 1.72 11.22 2.72
N LEU A 86 2.04 12.48 3.06
CA LEU A 86 3.35 12.85 3.61
C LEU A 86 3.61 12.18 4.97
N LEU A 87 2.60 12.14 5.85
CA LEU A 87 2.70 11.47 7.14
C LEU A 87 2.87 9.96 6.99
N ILE A 88 2.18 9.33 6.03
CA ILE A 88 2.36 7.90 5.71
C ILE A 88 3.77 7.63 5.19
N ILE A 89 4.30 8.47 4.28
CA ILE A 89 5.67 8.32 3.76
C ILE A 89 6.69 8.47 4.90
N LEU A 90 6.52 9.49 5.75
CA LEU A 90 7.39 9.72 6.90
C LEU A 90 7.34 8.54 7.88
N ALA A 91 6.15 8.02 8.17
CA ALA A 91 6.01 6.86 9.04
C ALA A 91 6.61 5.59 8.42
N PHE A 92 6.46 5.37 7.11
CA PHE A 92 7.11 4.27 6.40
C PHE A 92 8.63 4.33 6.55
N ILE A 93 9.24 5.50 6.27
CA ILE A 93 10.67 5.70 6.45
C ILE A 93 11.07 5.44 7.91
N THR A 94 10.29 5.95 8.86
CA THR A 94 10.54 5.78 10.30
C THR A 94 10.48 4.31 10.71
N MET A 95 9.53 3.53 10.19
CA MET A 95 9.42 2.09 10.49
C MET A 95 10.60 1.31 9.91
N VAL A 96 10.99 1.60 8.67
CA VAL A 96 12.11 0.90 8.00
C VAL A 96 13.44 1.23 8.66
N VAL A 97 13.75 2.52 8.81
CA VAL A 97 15.00 2.99 9.43
C VAL A 97 15.02 2.63 10.92
N GLY A 98 13.91 2.80 11.62
CA GLY A 98 13.77 2.44 13.03
C GLY A 98 14.05 0.96 13.29
N SER A 99 13.50 0.06 12.45
CA SER A 99 13.76 -1.38 12.58
C SER A 99 15.24 -1.72 12.38
N GLY A 100 15.90 -1.10 11.39
CA GLY A 100 17.35 -1.25 11.21
C GLY A 100 18.15 -0.73 12.42
N ILE A 101 17.80 0.44 12.96
CA ILE A 101 18.43 0.99 14.17
C ILE A 101 18.27 0.04 15.37
N GLU A 102 17.08 -0.53 15.57
CA GLU A 102 16.85 -1.50 16.65
C GLU A 102 17.71 -2.75 16.51
N HIS A 103 17.91 -3.24 15.28
CA HIS A 103 18.85 -4.33 14.99
C HIS A 103 20.29 -3.94 15.35
N ARG A 104 20.73 -2.75 14.90
CA ARG A 104 22.09 -2.23 15.11
C ARG A 104 22.45 -2.18 16.59
N PHE A 105 21.57 -1.63 17.41
CA PHE A 105 21.79 -1.47 18.84
C PHE A 105 21.33 -2.69 19.65
N ARG A 106 20.91 -3.78 18.99
CA ARG A 106 20.40 -5.01 19.61
C ARG A 106 19.35 -4.71 20.71
N SER A 107 18.53 -3.70 20.48
CA SER A 107 17.59 -3.20 21.49
C SER A 107 16.50 -4.22 21.79
N TYR A 108 15.92 -4.79 20.74
CA TYR A 108 14.95 -5.88 20.78
C TYR A 108 14.91 -6.52 19.39
N GLN A 109 14.81 -7.85 19.34
CA GLN A 109 14.55 -8.57 18.10
C GLN A 109 13.43 -9.56 18.34
N ALA A 110 12.38 -9.47 17.54
CA ALA A 110 11.28 -10.42 17.62
C ALA A 110 11.75 -11.84 17.24
N PRO A 111 11.12 -12.90 17.79
CA PRO A 111 11.38 -14.27 17.36
C PRO A 111 11.17 -14.45 15.86
N ALA A 112 11.92 -15.38 15.23
CA ALA A 112 11.84 -15.62 13.79
C ALA A 112 10.42 -15.89 13.28
N MET A 113 9.58 -16.56 14.09
CA MET A 113 8.16 -16.79 13.74
C MET A 113 7.36 -15.50 13.56
N VAL A 114 7.66 -14.45 14.34
CA VAL A 114 7.01 -13.13 14.21
C VAL A 114 7.44 -12.45 12.92
N CYS A 115 8.73 -12.55 12.57
CA CYS A 115 9.26 -12.01 11.32
C CYS A 115 8.59 -12.68 10.11
N LEU A 116 8.57 -14.02 10.09
CA LEU A 116 7.94 -14.79 9.01
C LEU A 116 6.42 -14.55 8.92
N ALA A 117 5.74 -14.33 10.05
CA ALA A 117 4.34 -13.92 10.04
C ALA A 117 4.16 -12.52 9.44
N GLY A 118 5.08 -11.58 9.72
CA GLY A 118 5.14 -10.27 9.07
C GLY A 118 5.32 -10.38 7.55
N ASP A 119 6.22 -11.24 7.07
CA ASP A 119 6.40 -11.51 5.64
C ASP A 119 5.12 -12.10 5.02
N LEU A 120 4.45 -13.02 5.71
CA LEU A 120 3.16 -13.56 5.26
C LEU A 120 2.09 -12.47 5.16
N MET A 121 2.07 -11.52 6.09
CA MET A 121 1.18 -10.35 6.02
C MET A 121 1.49 -9.48 4.81
N VAL A 122 2.78 -9.25 4.49
CA VAL A 122 3.18 -8.54 3.26
C VAL A 122 2.60 -9.27 2.05
N VAL A 123 2.81 -10.58 1.92
CA VAL A 123 2.26 -11.38 0.81
C VAL A 123 0.74 -11.26 0.73
N LEU A 124 0.03 -11.39 1.86
CA LEU A 124 -1.42 -11.27 1.93
C LEU A 124 -1.92 -9.89 1.48
N ALA A 125 -1.24 -8.81 1.88
CA ALA A 125 -1.58 -7.46 1.43
C ALA A 125 -1.47 -7.31 -0.08
N PHE A 126 -0.41 -7.85 -0.69
CA PHE A 126 -0.27 -7.86 -2.13
C PHE A 126 -1.34 -8.73 -2.82
N VAL A 127 -1.69 -9.89 -2.27
CA VAL A 127 -2.83 -10.69 -2.80
C VAL A 127 -4.11 -9.85 -2.82
N ILE A 128 -4.41 -9.11 -1.75
CA ILE A 128 -5.56 -8.19 -1.70
C ILE A 128 -5.44 -7.12 -2.80
N PHE A 129 -4.29 -6.47 -2.94
CA PHE A 129 -4.07 -5.48 -4.01
C PHE A 129 -4.31 -6.06 -5.40
N HIS A 130 -3.89 -7.31 -5.63
CA HIS A 130 -4.07 -7.99 -6.91
C HIS A 130 -5.54 -8.21 -7.22
N LEU A 131 -6.31 -8.69 -6.24
CA LEU A 131 -7.75 -8.89 -6.38
C LEU A 131 -8.47 -7.56 -6.63
N VAL A 132 -8.08 -6.50 -5.91
CA VAL A 132 -8.63 -5.15 -6.15
C VAL A 132 -8.33 -4.67 -7.57
N PHE A 133 -7.11 -4.85 -8.09
CA PHE A 133 -6.76 -4.47 -9.45
C PHE A 133 -7.49 -5.29 -10.52
N LYS A 134 -7.86 -6.53 -10.22
CA LYS A 134 -8.67 -7.37 -11.10
C LYS A 134 -10.12 -6.90 -11.18
N GLU A 135 -10.65 -6.35 -10.10
CA GLU A 135 -12.05 -5.92 -9.99
C GLU A 135 -12.25 -4.44 -10.36
N ASN A 136 -11.28 -3.58 -10.05
CA ASN A 136 -11.40 -2.14 -10.15
C ASN A 136 -10.27 -1.51 -10.97
N ARG A 137 -10.52 -1.34 -12.27
CA ARG A 137 -9.63 -0.60 -13.20
C ARG A 137 -9.49 0.90 -12.89
N PHE A 138 -10.38 1.46 -12.08
CA PHE A 138 -10.35 2.88 -11.68
C PHE A 138 -9.49 3.11 -10.43
N ALA A 139 -8.88 2.07 -9.85
CA ALA A 139 -8.05 2.19 -8.67
C ALA A 139 -6.83 3.12 -8.92
N SER A 140 -6.90 4.34 -8.36
CA SER A 140 -5.84 5.34 -8.44
C SER A 140 -4.98 5.34 -7.16
N SER A 141 -3.79 5.94 -7.25
CA SER A 141 -2.91 6.18 -6.09
C SER A 141 -3.26 7.48 -5.35
N THR A 142 -4.05 8.35 -5.98
CA THR A 142 -4.57 9.61 -5.44
C THR A 142 -6.09 9.58 -5.32
N VAL A 143 -6.64 10.45 -4.48
CA VAL A 143 -8.11 10.56 -4.33
C VAL A 143 -8.65 11.44 -5.46
N GLU A 144 -9.15 10.79 -6.51
CA GLU A 144 -9.74 11.44 -7.68
C GLU A 144 -10.87 10.59 -8.28
N ILE A 145 -11.74 11.23 -9.04
CA ILE A 145 -12.75 10.53 -9.85
C ILE A 145 -12.28 10.54 -11.30
N ALA A 146 -12.16 9.35 -11.87
CA ALA A 146 -11.80 9.17 -13.27
C ALA A 146 -13.00 9.43 -14.19
N GLU A 147 -12.71 9.86 -15.42
CA GLU A 147 -13.75 10.03 -16.44
C GLU A 147 -14.46 8.69 -16.71
N GLY A 148 -15.79 8.71 -16.69
CA GLY A 148 -16.62 7.51 -16.88
C GLY A 148 -16.52 6.49 -15.73
N GLN A 149 -15.96 6.87 -14.58
CA GLN A 149 -15.90 6.01 -13.40
C GLN A 149 -17.28 5.54 -12.97
N LYS A 150 -17.39 4.25 -12.68
CA LYS A 150 -18.58 3.62 -12.13
C LYS A 150 -18.28 3.06 -10.75
N VAL A 151 -19.31 2.96 -9.92
CA VAL A 151 -19.20 2.28 -8.64
C VAL A 151 -18.98 0.79 -8.88
N ILE A 152 -17.91 0.25 -8.30
CA ILE A 152 -17.61 -1.18 -8.29
C ILE A 152 -18.14 -1.75 -6.97
N ASP A 153 -19.03 -2.74 -7.04
CA ASP A 153 -19.68 -3.36 -5.88
C ASP A 153 -19.59 -4.90 -5.87
N SER A 154 -18.72 -5.47 -6.72
CA SER A 154 -18.46 -6.90 -6.84
C SER A 154 -17.18 -7.29 -6.10
N GLY A 155 -17.01 -8.60 -5.88
CA GLY A 155 -15.78 -9.14 -5.30
C GLY A 155 -15.47 -8.61 -3.90
N LEU A 156 -14.25 -8.14 -3.64
CA LEU A 156 -13.88 -7.59 -2.33
C LEU A 156 -14.69 -6.33 -1.97
N TYR A 157 -15.10 -5.54 -2.98
CA TYR A 157 -15.96 -4.38 -2.78
C TYR A 157 -17.39 -4.75 -2.33
N SER A 158 -17.81 -6.01 -2.51
CA SER A 158 -19.10 -6.46 -1.97
C SER A 158 -19.07 -6.70 -0.45
N LEU A 159 -17.87 -6.86 0.13
CA LEU A 159 -17.68 -7.14 1.56
C LEU A 159 -17.40 -5.87 2.35
N VAL A 160 -16.50 -5.03 1.84
CA VAL A 160 -16.05 -3.78 2.47
C VAL A 160 -15.85 -2.70 1.41
N ARG A 161 -16.09 -1.44 1.75
CA ARG A 161 -16.02 -0.35 0.76
C ARG A 161 -14.62 -0.02 0.30
N HIS A 162 -13.61 -0.29 1.13
CA HIS A 162 -12.21 0.08 0.88
C HIS A 162 -11.23 -1.10 1.03
N PRO A 163 -11.34 -2.15 0.22
CA PRO A 163 -10.48 -3.33 0.32
C PRO A 163 -8.99 -3.01 0.10
N MET A 164 -8.66 -1.99 -0.71
CA MET A 164 -7.29 -1.52 -0.89
C MET A 164 -6.67 -1.03 0.43
N TYR A 165 -7.45 -0.33 1.25
CA TYR A 165 -6.98 0.16 2.55
C TYR A 165 -6.88 -0.95 3.61
N VAL A 166 -7.64 -2.04 3.46
CA VAL A 166 -7.42 -3.27 4.24
C VAL A 166 -6.04 -3.85 3.92
N GLY A 167 -5.72 -4.03 2.63
CA GLY A 167 -4.40 -4.47 2.21
C GLY A 167 -3.28 -3.52 2.69
N ALA A 168 -3.49 -2.21 2.59
CA ALA A 168 -2.51 -1.21 3.03
C ALA A 168 -2.26 -1.28 4.54
N SER A 169 -3.29 -1.51 5.34
CA SER A 169 -3.17 -1.67 6.80
C SER A 169 -2.37 -2.93 7.15
N ILE A 170 -2.66 -4.05 6.48
CA ILE A 170 -1.93 -5.31 6.66
C ILE A 170 -0.47 -5.13 6.25
N LEU A 171 -0.19 -4.46 5.14
CA LEU A 171 1.19 -4.19 4.69
C LEU A 171 1.95 -3.31 5.70
N THR A 172 1.31 -2.24 6.16
CA THR A 172 1.93 -1.25 7.06
C THR A 172 2.29 -1.89 8.40
N LEU A 173 1.48 -2.84 8.88
CA LEU A 173 1.79 -3.63 10.08
C LEU A 173 2.81 -4.76 9.80
N GLY A 174 2.69 -5.43 8.66
CA GLY A 174 3.55 -6.56 8.28
C GLY A 174 5.02 -6.18 8.09
N LEU A 175 5.30 -5.01 7.51
CA LEU A 175 6.67 -4.55 7.20
C LEU A 175 7.58 -4.38 8.43
N PRO A 176 7.21 -3.67 9.51
CA PRO A 176 8.08 -3.61 10.69
C PRO A 176 8.15 -4.96 11.42
N LEU A 177 7.10 -5.78 11.36
CA LEU A 177 7.12 -7.14 11.92
C LEU A 177 8.09 -8.05 11.17
N SER A 178 8.13 -8.01 9.83
CA SER A 178 9.07 -8.79 9.02
C SER A 178 10.52 -8.40 9.30
N LEU A 179 10.75 -7.13 9.63
CA LEU A 179 12.05 -6.62 10.09
C LEU A 179 12.34 -6.95 11.58
N GLY A 180 11.40 -7.57 12.30
CA GLY A 180 11.59 -7.98 13.69
C GLY A 180 11.39 -6.88 14.73
N SER A 181 10.76 -5.75 14.36
CA SER A 181 10.49 -4.62 15.25
C SER A 181 9.01 -4.55 15.67
N LEU A 182 8.72 -4.98 16.90
CA LEU A 182 7.40 -4.78 17.52
C LEU A 182 7.12 -3.31 17.83
N ARG A 183 8.16 -2.51 18.11
CA ARG A 183 7.98 -1.09 18.44
C ARG A 183 7.62 -0.27 17.21
N CYS A 184 8.26 -0.54 16.07
CA CYS A 184 7.84 0.06 14.81
C CYS A 184 6.48 -0.47 14.35
N ALA A 185 6.10 -1.71 14.68
CA ALA A 185 4.76 -2.22 14.43
C ALA A 185 3.67 -1.47 15.22
N LEU A 186 3.97 -0.99 16.43
CA LEU A 186 3.05 -0.12 17.18
C LEU A 186 2.77 1.19 16.42
N LEU A 187 3.78 1.76 15.75
CA LEU A 187 3.58 2.95 14.92
C LEU A 187 2.55 2.70 13.81
N ALA A 188 2.55 1.51 13.19
CA ALA A 188 1.53 1.15 12.20
C ALA A 188 0.10 1.19 12.77
N VAL A 189 -0.09 0.72 14.02
CA VAL A 189 -1.40 0.79 14.71
C VAL A 189 -1.79 2.24 14.99
N LEU A 190 -0.82 3.08 15.37
CA LEU A 190 -1.05 4.52 15.62
C LEU A 190 -1.41 5.31 14.35
N LEU A 191 -1.16 4.75 13.15
CA LEU A 191 -1.58 5.35 11.87
C LEU A 191 -3.04 5.05 11.51
N LEU A 192 -3.72 4.13 12.20
CA LEU A 192 -5.12 3.79 11.88
C LEU A 192 -6.07 5.00 11.91
N PRO A 193 -5.99 5.93 12.88
CA PRO A 193 -6.83 7.14 12.85
C PRO A 193 -6.58 8.02 11.61
N LEU A 194 -5.33 8.09 11.14
CA LEU A 194 -4.97 8.84 9.93
C LEU A 194 -5.59 8.19 8.68
N LEU A 195 -5.60 6.85 8.63
CA LEU A 195 -6.27 6.10 7.57
C LEU A 195 -7.79 6.31 7.60
N VAL A 196 -8.40 6.26 8.79
CA VAL A 196 -9.82 6.55 8.98
C VAL A 196 -10.15 7.94 8.46
N TRP A 197 -9.34 8.95 8.76
CA TRP A 197 -9.53 10.30 8.26
C TRP A 197 -9.47 10.35 6.73
N ARG A 198 -8.47 9.71 6.12
CA ARG A 198 -8.35 9.61 4.65
C ARG A 198 -9.59 8.97 4.01
N ILE A 199 -10.11 7.90 4.61
CA ILE A 199 -11.31 7.19 4.12
C ILE A 199 -12.54 8.08 4.22
N VAL A 200 -12.74 8.77 5.34
CA VAL A 200 -13.91 9.65 5.52
C VAL A 200 -13.87 10.81 4.53
N ASP A 201 -12.69 11.40 4.32
CA ASP A 201 -12.51 12.48 3.37
C ASP A 201 -12.73 12.02 1.91
N GLU A 202 -12.25 10.83 1.55
CA GLU A 202 -12.50 10.21 0.24
C GLU A 202 -13.99 9.91 0.03
N GLU A 203 -14.67 9.31 1.00
CA GLU A 203 -16.11 9.02 0.87
C GLU A 203 -16.96 10.27 0.73
N ARG A 204 -16.56 11.41 1.32
CA ARG A 204 -17.26 12.69 1.10
C ARG A 204 -17.20 13.09 -0.36
N LEU A 205 -16.03 13.00 -0.98
CA LEU A 205 -15.88 13.27 -2.41
C LEU A 205 -16.71 12.31 -3.26
N LEU A 206 -16.67 11.01 -2.94
CA LEU A 206 -17.42 10.00 -3.70
C LEU A 206 -18.94 10.17 -3.56
N LEU A 207 -19.43 10.59 -2.39
CA LEU A 207 -20.85 10.89 -2.19
C LEU A 207 -21.30 12.15 -2.95
N GLU A 208 -20.42 13.15 -3.07
CA GLU A 208 -20.70 14.40 -3.76
C GLU A 208 -20.65 14.27 -5.28
N GLU A 209 -19.67 13.53 -5.81
CA GLU A 209 -19.32 13.57 -7.23
C GLU A 209 -19.49 12.23 -7.97
N LEU A 210 -19.62 11.08 -7.29
CA LEU A 210 -19.77 9.76 -7.96
C LEU A 210 -21.23 9.27 -7.93
N PRO A 211 -21.96 9.28 -9.06
CA PRO A 211 -23.34 8.85 -9.11
C PRO A 211 -23.53 7.39 -8.67
N GLY A 212 -24.48 7.15 -7.76
CA GLY A 212 -24.82 5.83 -7.25
C GLY A 212 -23.99 5.35 -6.07
N TYR A 213 -23.00 6.13 -5.61
CA TYR A 213 -22.21 5.78 -4.43
C TYR A 213 -23.05 5.74 -3.14
N ASP A 214 -24.10 6.56 -3.05
CA ASP A 214 -25.07 6.55 -1.94
C ASP A 214 -25.79 5.20 -1.79
N ARG A 215 -26.21 4.60 -2.93
CA ARG A 215 -26.86 3.28 -2.97
C ARG A 215 -25.88 2.18 -2.58
N TYR A 216 -24.63 2.30 -3.01
CA TYR A 216 -23.58 1.38 -2.63
C TYR A 216 -23.29 1.42 -1.12
N CYS A 217 -23.22 2.60 -0.50
CA CYS A 217 -23.07 2.74 0.95
C CYS A 217 -24.21 2.09 1.75
N LYS A 218 -25.43 2.05 1.20
CA LYS A 218 -26.56 1.34 1.81
C LYS A 218 -26.44 -0.18 1.69
N LYS A 219 -25.88 -0.68 0.59
CA LYS A 219 -25.65 -2.10 0.32
C LYS A 219 -24.46 -2.65 1.13
N VAL A 220 -23.33 -1.96 1.10
CA VAL A 220 -22.08 -2.38 1.77
C VAL A 220 -21.83 -1.46 2.94
N ARG A 221 -22.13 -1.93 4.15
CA ARG A 221 -22.14 -1.12 5.37
C ARG A 221 -20.75 -0.83 5.95
N TRP A 222 -19.80 -1.75 5.73
CA TRP A 222 -18.47 -1.71 6.34
C TRP A 222 -17.45 -1.03 5.43
N ARG A 223 -16.54 -0.24 6.01
CA ARG A 223 -15.45 0.47 5.30
C ARG A 223 -14.22 -0.41 5.15
N LEU A 224 -13.80 -1.08 6.23
CA LEU A 224 -12.55 -1.84 6.33
C LEU A 224 -12.74 -3.21 6.99
N VAL A 225 -13.40 -3.27 8.15
CA VAL A 225 -13.49 -4.48 8.97
C VAL A 225 -14.96 -4.76 9.23
N PRO A 226 -15.51 -5.87 8.71
CA PRO A 226 -16.87 -6.26 9.00
C PRO A 226 -17.15 -6.23 10.50
N TRP A 227 -18.30 -5.67 10.88
CA TRP A 227 -18.76 -5.55 12.27
C TRP A 227 -18.02 -4.52 13.14
N LEU A 228 -16.98 -3.86 12.64
CA LEU A 228 -16.22 -2.84 13.38
C LEU A 228 -16.26 -1.47 12.71
N PHE A 229 -15.86 -1.41 11.43
CA PHE A 229 -15.75 -0.14 10.70
C PHE A 229 -15.94 -0.32 9.21
#